data_AF-A0A351T6T0-F1
#
_entry.id   AF-A0A351T6T0-F1
#
_cell.length_a   1.000
_cell.length_b   1.000
_cell.length_c   1.000
_cell.angle_alpha   90.00
_cell.angle_beta   90.00
_cell.angle_gamma   90.00
#
_symmetry.space_group_name_H-M   'P 1'
#
loop_
_entity.id
_entity.type
_entity.pdbx_description
1 polymer ?
#
loop_
_entity_poly.entity_id
_entity_poly.type
_entity_poly.pdbx_seq_one_letter_code
_entity_poly.pdbx_strand_id
1 'polypeptide(L)'
;MMTATTFCALPNRGVLKLTGPDARDFLQGIISNDIDHLAADAALYAALLTPQGKFLFDFFLVETSDGLLLDGERDRLAELEKRLKFYKLRADVTITDRSEEFSVYALFGDQAATIACLTDKPAAAMSDETGVRYVDPRLSAMGVRLILRHDELAKLQGKCPELPQLAPADAGVKAYEAWRIGNGIADGSHDIAVEKYFLLEANFDALSGVDFKKGCYVGQELVSRMKHRNAVRKRIVP
;
A
#
# COMPACT_ATOMS: atom_id res chain seq x y z
N MET A 1 17.54 -22.66 1.40
CA MET A 1 17.70 -22.56 -0.07
C MET A 1 17.27 -21.16 -0.45
N MET A 2 17.94 -20.52 -1.40
CA MET A 2 17.50 -19.21 -1.86
C MET A 2 16.19 -19.35 -2.64
N THR A 3 15.19 -18.52 -2.35
CA THR A 3 13.94 -18.48 -3.12
C THR A 3 14.17 -17.71 -4.44
N ALA A 4 13.76 -18.31 -5.56
CA ALA A 4 13.82 -17.66 -6.86
C ALA A 4 12.95 -16.39 -6.90
N THR A 5 13.44 -15.33 -7.54
CA THR A 5 12.69 -14.08 -7.63
C THR A 5 11.64 -14.15 -8.73
N THR A 6 10.41 -13.76 -8.41
CA THR A 6 9.25 -13.73 -9.33
C THR A 6 8.78 -12.31 -9.51
N PHE A 7 8.45 -11.93 -10.75
CA PHE A 7 7.90 -10.63 -11.12
C PHE A 7 6.51 -10.83 -11.74
N CYS A 8 5.49 -10.16 -11.22
CA CYS A 8 4.11 -10.32 -11.70
C CYS A 8 3.30 -9.02 -11.61
N ALA A 9 2.25 -8.92 -12.43
CA ALA A 9 1.28 -7.85 -12.34
C ALA A 9 0.25 -8.14 -11.24
N LEU A 10 -0.25 -7.08 -10.60
CA LEU A 10 -1.31 -7.14 -9.59
C LEU A 10 -2.59 -6.49 -10.16
N PRO A 11 -3.38 -7.21 -10.97
CA PRO A 11 -4.55 -6.64 -11.65
C PRO A 11 -5.66 -6.22 -10.69
N ASN A 12 -5.69 -6.77 -9.48
CA ASN A 12 -6.62 -6.40 -8.42
C ASN A 12 -6.27 -5.04 -7.75
N ARG A 13 -5.21 -4.36 -8.21
CA ARG A 13 -4.76 -3.08 -7.68
C ARG A 13 -5.01 -1.95 -8.68
N GLY A 14 -5.37 -0.79 -8.15
CA GLY A 14 -5.61 0.44 -8.91
C GLY A 14 -4.97 1.64 -8.21
N VAL A 15 -4.86 2.76 -8.92
CA VAL A 15 -4.07 3.92 -8.49
C VAL A 15 -4.93 5.18 -8.48
N LEU A 16 -5.06 5.82 -7.33
CA LEU A 16 -5.51 7.21 -7.24
C LEU A 16 -4.31 8.14 -7.19
N LYS A 17 -4.41 9.29 -7.86
CA LYS A 17 -3.46 10.38 -7.73
C LYS A 17 -4.08 11.52 -6.92
N LEU A 18 -3.36 11.99 -5.92
CA LEU A 18 -3.72 13.13 -5.08
C LEU A 18 -2.74 14.28 -5.32
N THR A 19 -3.24 15.44 -5.72
CA THR A 19 -2.44 16.66 -5.94
C THR A 19 -3.07 17.86 -5.25
N GLY A 20 -2.30 18.93 -5.06
CA GLY A 20 -2.75 20.15 -4.39
C GLY A 20 -2.06 20.36 -3.04
N PRO A 21 -1.98 21.61 -2.58
CA PRO A 21 -1.17 22.00 -1.42
C PRO A 21 -1.62 21.35 -0.11
N ASP A 22 -2.91 21.04 0.02
CA ASP A 22 -3.48 20.50 1.26
C ASP A 22 -3.44 18.96 1.32
N ALA A 23 -2.87 18.27 0.33
CA ALA A 23 -3.00 16.82 0.18
C ALA A 23 -2.49 16.04 1.40
N ARG A 24 -1.35 16.45 1.96
CA ARG A 24 -0.74 15.80 3.12
C ARG A 24 -1.55 16.06 4.39
N ASP A 25 -1.88 17.32 4.67
CA ASP A 25 -2.69 17.73 5.83
C ASP A 25 -4.08 17.07 5.82
N PHE A 26 -4.70 17.00 4.65
CA PHE A 26 -5.96 16.29 4.43
C PHE A 26 -5.84 14.81 4.82
N LEU A 27 -4.84 14.10 4.29
CA LEU A 27 -4.63 12.68 4.60
C LEU A 27 -4.29 12.46 6.09
N GLN A 28 -3.53 13.37 6.70
CA GLN A 28 -3.13 13.28 8.10
C GLN A 28 -4.33 13.15 9.05
N GLY A 29 -5.44 13.82 8.74
CA GLY A 29 -6.66 13.77 9.55
C GLY A 29 -7.58 12.56 9.33
N ILE A 30 -7.31 11.71 8.33
CA ILE A 30 -8.26 10.63 7.96
C ILE A 30 -7.65 9.24 7.86
N ILE A 31 -6.34 9.11 7.69
CA ILE A 31 -5.67 7.80 7.59
C ILE A 31 -5.12 7.35 8.95
N SER A 32 -5.01 6.03 9.13
CA SER A 32 -4.55 5.42 10.39
C SER A 32 -3.06 5.62 10.70
N ASN A 33 -2.24 5.95 9.69
CA ASN A 33 -0.80 6.12 9.83
C ASN A 33 -0.38 7.59 9.68
N ASP A 34 0.84 7.94 10.08
CA ASP A 34 1.34 9.31 10.03
C ASP A 34 1.88 9.66 8.64
N ILE A 35 1.32 10.68 7.99
CA ILE A 35 1.80 11.14 6.67
C ILE A 35 3.21 11.73 6.74
N ASP A 36 3.68 12.13 7.92
CA ASP A 36 5.04 12.67 8.10
C ASP A 36 6.10 11.58 7.99
N HIS A 37 5.70 10.30 8.06
CA HIS A 37 6.57 9.17 7.74
C HIS A 37 6.75 8.94 6.23
N LEU A 38 5.95 9.60 5.38
CA LEU A 38 6.05 9.49 3.92
C LEU A 38 7.06 10.49 3.36
N ALA A 39 8.35 10.21 3.52
CA ALA A 39 9.40 10.95 2.84
C ALA A 39 9.49 10.60 1.34
N ALA A 40 10.23 11.39 0.56
CA ALA A 40 10.42 11.15 -0.87
C ALA A 40 11.08 9.79 -1.21
N ASP A 41 11.81 9.21 -0.25
CA ASP A 41 12.46 7.90 -0.34
C ASP A 41 11.72 6.82 0.49
N ALA A 42 10.45 7.06 0.83
CA ALA A 42 9.65 6.15 1.63
C ALA A 42 8.27 5.86 1.02
N ALA A 43 7.74 4.68 1.33
CA ALA A 43 6.35 4.30 1.12
C ALA A 43 5.63 4.12 2.46
N LEU A 44 4.32 4.37 2.48
CA LEU A 44 3.51 4.30 3.71
C LEU A 44 2.34 3.34 3.52
N TYR A 45 2.17 2.38 4.42
CA TYR A 45 0.96 1.57 4.49
C TYR A 45 -0.03 2.18 5.47
N ALA A 46 -1.29 2.31 5.08
CA ALA A 46 -2.31 2.93 5.91
C ALA A 46 -3.70 2.39 5.58
N ALA A 47 -4.67 2.72 6.44
CA ALA A 47 -6.07 2.42 6.24
C ALA A 47 -6.97 3.65 6.44
N LEU A 48 -8.12 3.60 5.79
CA LEU A 48 -9.27 4.44 6.08
C LEU A 48 -10.28 3.64 6.91
N LEU A 49 -10.83 4.24 7.97
CA LEU A 49 -11.73 3.58 8.91
C LEU A 49 -13.13 4.17 8.92
N THR A 50 -14.07 3.43 9.47
CA THR A 50 -15.32 4.01 9.94
C THR A 50 -15.05 4.94 11.14
N PRO A 51 -15.96 5.88 11.45
CA PRO A 51 -15.89 6.65 12.70
C PRO A 51 -15.86 5.76 13.96
N GLN A 52 -16.40 4.55 13.88
CA GLN A 52 -16.36 3.54 14.94
C GLN A 52 -15.05 2.74 14.97
N GLY A 53 -14.04 3.09 14.17
CA GLY A 53 -12.72 2.45 14.14
C GLY A 53 -12.66 1.11 13.41
N LYS A 54 -13.67 0.78 12.60
CA LYS A 54 -13.71 -0.47 11.82
C LYS A 54 -12.99 -0.30 10.49
N PHE A 55 -12.38 -1.38 10.01
CA PHE A 55 -11.70 -1.44 8.72
C PHE A 55 -12.66 -1.10 7.57
N LEU A 56 -12.26 -0.17 6.70
CA LEU A 56 -12.93 0.06 5.41
C LEU A 56 -12.02 -0.25 4.23
N PHE A 57 -10.83 0.35 4.17
CA PHE A 57 -9.88 0.18 3.07
C PHE A 57 -8.47 0.20 3.62
N ASP A 58 -7.56 -0.51 2.99
CA ASP A 58 -6.13 -0.29 3.09
C ASP A 58 -5.53 0.11 1.75
N PHE A 59 -4.38 0.76 1.82
CA PHE A 59 -3.66 1.25 0.66
C PHE A 59 -2.22 1.57 1.01
N PHE A 60 -1.41 1.70 -0.04
CA PHE A 60 -0.05 2.22 0.05
C PHE A 60 -0.02 3.64 -0.50
N LEU A 61 0.80 4.48 0.09
CA LEU A 61 1.08 5.83 -0.38
C LEU A 61 2.56 5.94 -0.73
N VAL A 62 2.84 6.66 -1.81
CA VAL A 62 4.18 7.03 -2.26
C VAL A 62 4.15 8.45 -2.79
N GLU A 63 5.25 9.19 -2.59
CA GLU A 63 5.41 10.54 -3.11
C GLU A 63 6.10 10.51 -4.48
N THR A 64 5.59 11.31 -5.41
CA THR A 64 6.18 11.57 -6.73
C THR A 64 6.49 13.06 -6.86
N SER A 65 7.22 13.44 -7.91
CA SER A 65 7.54 14.84 -8.19
C SER A 65 6.32 15.74 -8.41
N ASP A 66 5.15 15.15 -8.66
CA ASP A 66 3.93 15.85 -9.06
C ASP A 66 2.69 15.42 -8.24
N GLY A 67 2.89 14.85 -7.05
CA GLY A 67 1.81 14.54 -6.10
C GLY A 67 2.05 13.26 -5.30
N LEU A 68 0.96 12.72 -4.75
CA LEU A 68 0.94 11.43 -4.08
C LEU A 68 0.23 10.41 -4.97
N LEU A 69 0.76 9.18 -5.02
CA LEU A 69 0.05 8.03 -5.56
C LEU A 69 -0.44 7.15 -4.42
N LEU A 70 -1.68 6.71 -4.54
CA LEU A 70 -2.35 5.78 -3.64
C LEU A 70 -2.62 4.48 -4.40
N ASP A 71 -1.95 3.39 -4.03
CA ASP A 71 -2.21 2.02 -4.50
C ASP A 71 -3.27 1.37 -3.59
N GLY A 72 -4.46 1.08 -4.14
CA GLY A 72 -5.60 0.49 -3.44
C GLY A 72 -6.26 -0.68 -4.21
N GLU A 73 -7.26 -1.32 -3.61
CA GLU A 73 -8.06 -2.37 -4.27
C GLU A 73 -8.84 -1.81 -5.48
N ARG A 74 -8.59 -2.33 -6.67
CA ARG A 74 -9.18 -1.83 -7.94
C ARG A 74 -10.70 -1.83 -7.91
N ASP A 75 -11.31 -2.94 -7.50
CA ASP A 75 -12.77 -3.11 -7.50
C ASP A 75 -13.50 -2.19 -6.51
N ARG A 76 -12.76 -1.63 -5.55
CA ARG A 76 -13.28 -0.74 -4.51
C ARG A 76 -12.74 0.69 -4.61
N LEU A 77 -11.93 0.98 -5.63
CA LEU A 77 -11.22 2.24 -5.76
C LEU A 77 -12.17 3.43 -5.94
N ALA A 78 -13.24 3.26 -6.71
CA ALA A 78 -14.27 4.28 -6.89
C ALA A 78 -15.01 4.61 -5.57
N GLU A 79 -15.24 3.61 -4.71
CA GLU A 79 -15.84 3.84 -3.39
C GLU A 79 -14.86 4.57 -2.46
N LEU A 80 -13.58 4.18 -2.47
CA LEU A 80 -12.52 4.85 -1.74
C LEU A 80 -12.40 6.32 -2.19
N GLU A 81 -12.34 6.58 -3.49
CA GLU A 81 -12.29 7.93 -4.06
C GLU A 81 -13.48 8.78 -3.59
N LYS A 82 -14.70 8.23 -3.66
CA LYS A 82 -15.91 8.91 -3.19
C LYS A 82 -15.83 9.26 -1.70
N ARG A 83 -15.31 8.36 -0.86
CA ARG A 83 -15.15 8.61 0.58
C ARG A 83 -14.07 9.64 0.87
N LEU A 84 -12.93 9.59 0.17
CA LEU A 84 -11.90 10.62 0.29
C LEU A 84 -12.46 11.99 -0.11
N LYS A 85 -13.19 12.08 -1.23
CA LYS A 85 -13.87 13.30 -1.67
C LYS A 85 -14.91 13.82 -0.67
N PHE A 86 -15.63 12.92 0.01
CA PHE A 86 -16.54 13.30 1.10
C PHE A 86 -15.80 13.97 2.26
N TYR A 87 -14.63 13.44 2.66
CA TYR A 87 -13.82 14.01 3.74
C TYR A 87 -13.02 15.27 3.35
N LYS A 88 -12.75 15.47 2.05
CA LYS A 88 -11.95 16.59 1.54
C LYS A 88 -12.50 17.96 1.99
N LEU A 89 -13.82 18.11 2.10
CA LEU A 89 -14.47 19.39 2.44
C LEU A 89 -13.90 20.55 1.59
N ARG A 90 -13.25 21.53 2.24
CA ARG A 90 -12.66 22.71 1.59
C ARG A 90 -11.17 22.57 1.29
N ALA A 91 -10.53 21.46 1.64
CA ALA A 91 -9.12 21.24 1.37
C ALA A 91 -8.84 21.33 -0.13
N ASP A 92 -7.79 22.01 -0.54
CA ASP A 92 -7.36 22.12 -1.93
C ASP A 92 -6.59 20.85 -2.35
N VAL A 93 -7.35 19.79 -2.63
CA VAL A 93 -6.84 18.47 -3.03
C VAL A 93 -7.60 17.90 -4.21
N THR A 94 -6.96 17.70 -5.35
CA THR A 94 -7.55 16.98 -6.48
C THR A 94 -7.28 15.49 -6.32
N ILE A 95 -8.33 14.67 -6.41
CA ILE A 95 -8.25 13.21 -6.32
C ILE A 95 -8.81 12.64 -7.61
N THR A 96 -7.99 11.89 -8.34
CA THR A 96 -8.34 11.30 -9.65
C THR A 96 -7.89 9.87 -9.75
N ASP A 97 -8.75 8.99 -10.26
CA ASP A 97 -8.36 7.66 -10.69
C ASP A 97 -7.42 7.73 -11.90
N ARG A 98 -6.28 7.05 -11.80
CA ARG A 98 -5.22 6.92 -12.81
C ARG A 98 -4.89 5.46 -13.10
N SER A 99 -5.81 4.53 -12.82
CA SER A 99 -5.64 3.10 -13.06
C SER A 99 -5.54 2.71 -14.54
N GLU A 100 -5.89 3.62 -15.45
CA GLU A 100 -5.70 3.49 -16.90
C GLU A 100 -4.31 4.00 -17.36
N GLU A 101 -3.59 4.74 -16.51
CA GLU A 101 -2.24 5.25 -16.76
C GLU A 101 -1.18 4.39 -16.08
N PHE A 102 -1.49 3.86 -14.88
CA PHE A 102 -0.58 3.10 -14.06
C PHE A 102 -0.99 1.64 -13.86
N SER A 103 0.01 0.77 -13.88
CA SER A 103 -0.08 -0.64 -13.48
C SER A 103 0.76 -0.89 -12.23
N VAL A 104 0.25 -1.77 -11.37
CA VAL A 104 0.93 -2.18 -10.14
C VAL A 104 1.51 -3.58 -10.33
N TYR A 105 2.74 -3.78 -9.87
CA TYR A 105 3.46 -5.03 -9.94
C TYR A 105 4.05 -5.42 -8.58
N ALA A 106 4.35 -6.70 -8.42
CA ALA A 106 5.15 -7.23 -7.33
C ALA A 106 6.39 -7.96 -7.87
N LEU A 107 7.51 -7.73 -7.19
CA LEU A 107 8.76 -8.44 -7.35
C LEU A 107 9.12 -9.05 -5.99
N PHE A 108 9.13 -10.38 -5.87
CA PHE A 108 9.30 -11.05 -4.57
C PHE A 108 10.23 -12.26 -4.68
N GLY A 109 10.89 -12.59 -3.57
CA GLY A 109 12.01 -13.54 -3.48
C GLY A 109 13.29 -12.85 -2.99
N ASP A 110 14.33 -13.64 -2.73
CA ASP A 110 15.48 -13.20 -1.91
C ASP A 110 16.32 -12.07 -2.53
N GLN A 111 16.18 -11.80 -3.83
CA GLN A 111 16.93 -10.76 -4.55
C GLN A 111 16.06 -9.59 -5.00
N ALA A 112 14.79 -9.53 -4.59
CA ALA A 112 13.84 -8.52 -5.07
C ALA A 112 14.33 -7.08 -4.85
N ALA A 113 14.76 -6.73 -3.63
CA ALA A 113 15.26 -5.38 -3.32
C ALA A 113 16.51 -5.03 -4.14
N THR A 114 17.47 -5.95 -4.24
CA THR A 114 18.70 -5.78 -5.02
C THR A 114 18.41 -5.53 -6.50
N ILE A 115 17.53 -6.35 -7.11
CA ILE A 115 17.11 -6.20 -8.51
C ILE A 115 16.41 -4.85 -8.71
N ALA A 116 15.60 -4.41 -7.75
CA ALA A 116 14.98 -3.09 -7.77
C ALA A 116 15.94 -1.94 -7.41
N CYS A 117 17.24 -2.19 -7.21
CA CYS A 117 18.22 -1.20 -6.75
C CYS A 117 17.81 -0.46 -5.47
N LEU A 118 17.17 -1.15 -4.54
CA LEU A 118 16.75 -0.66 -3.23
C LEU A 118 17.52 -1.37 -2.12
N THR A 119 17.65 -0.72 -0.97
CA THR A 119 18.02 -1.42 0.27
C THR A 119 16.85 -2.28 0.75
N ASP A 120 17.10 -3.43 1.38
CA ASP A 120 16.05 -4.30 1.95
C ASP A 120 15.37 -3.74 3.22
N LYS A 121 15.46 -2.42 3.43
CA LYS A 121 14.77 -1.73 4.52
C LYS A 121 13.28 -1.62 4.15
N PRO A 122 12.34 -2.01 5.03
CA PRO A 122 10.92 -1.78 4.81
C PRO A 122 10.63 -0.32 4.45
N ALA A 123 9.69 -0.12 3.53
CA ALA A 123 9.29 1.17 3.00
C ALA A 123 10.34 1.91 2.16
N ALA A 124 11.58 1.45 2.00
CA ALA A 124 12.56 2.14 1.15
C ALA A 124 12.02 2.27 -0.28
N ALA A 125 11.94 3.50 -0.79
CA ALA A 125 11.34 3.83 -2.07
C ALA A 125 12.30 4.61 -2.95
N MET A 126 12.07 4.52 -4.26
CA MET A 126 12.74 5.33 -5.27
C MET A 126 11.76 5.63 -6.39
N SER A 127 11.74 6.89 -6.83
CA SER A 127 10.98 7.34 -7.99
C SER A 127 11.93 7.82 -9.08
N ASP A 128 11.61 7.45 -10.32
CA ASP A 128 12.30 7.88 -11.53
C ASP A 128 11.26 8.17 -12.63
N GLU A 129 11.70 8.40 -13.86
CA GLU A 129 10.82 8.69 -15.00
C GLU A 129 9.90 7.51 -15.40
N THR A 130 10.20 6.28 -14.97
CA THR A 130 9.40 5.08 -15.29
C THR A 130 8.25 4.88 -14.29
N GLY A 131 8.39 5.42 -13.09
CA GLY A 131 7.41 5.31 -12.01
C GLY A 131 8.06 5.32 -10.64
N VAL A 132 7.52 4.50 -9.74
CA VAL A 132 8.01 4.37 -8.36
C VAL A 132 8.07 2.91 -7.97
N ARG A 133 9.13 2.55 -7.24
CA ARG A 133 9.32 1.22 -6.68
C ARG A 133 9.70 1.33 -5.21
N TYR A 134 9.19 0.42 -4.41
CA TYR A 134 9.37 0.48 -2.96
C TYR A 134 9.32 -0.91 -2.33
N VAL A 135 10.14 -1.12 -1.31
CA VAL A 135 10.04 -2.30 -0.45
C VAL A 135 8.72 -2.24 0.29
N ASP A 136 7.95 -3.34 0.29
CA ASP A 136 6.63 -3.39 0.90
C ASP A 136 6.69 -2.92 2.38
N PRO A 137 5.99 -1.84 2.77
CA PRO A 137 6.08 -1.28 4.12
C PRO A 137 5.57 -2.22 5.22
N ARG A 138 4.77 -3.23 4.86
CA ARG A 138 4.19 -4.18 5.82
C ARG A 138 5.24 -5.15 6.33
N LEU A 139 6.06 -5.66 5.43
CA LEU A 139 7.08 -6.67 5.70
C LEU A 139 8.07 -6.73 4.52
N SER A 140 9.38 -6.58 4.76
CA SER A 140 10.38 -6.64 3.68
C SER A 140 10.38 -7.98 2.93
N ALA A 141 10.02 -9.08 3.59
CA ALA A 141 9.88 -10.40 2.97
C ALA A 141 8.79 -10.46 1.88
N MET A 142 7.85 -9.50 1.83
CA MET A 142 6.92 -9.36 0.71
C MET A 142 7.58 -8.86 -0.57
N GLY A 143 8.83 -8.40 -0.50
CA GLY A 143 9.62 -7.91 -1.62
C GLY A 143 9.29 -6.47 -1.96
N VAL A 144 9.26 -6.18 -3.26
CA VAL A 144 9.14 -4.84 -3.82
C VAL A 144 7.82 -4.71 -4.57
N ARG A 145 7.14 -3.60 -4.35
CA ARG A 145 6.01 -3.12 -5.14
C ARG A 145 6.52 -2.13 -6.18
N LEU A 146 5.93 -2.14 -7.36
CA LEU A 146 6.21 -1.16 -8.41
C LEU A 146 4.90 -0.58 -8.92
N ILE A 147 4.84 0.75 -9.05
CA ILE A 147 3.76 1.46 -9.74
C ILE A 147 4.41 2.11 -10.97
N LEU A 148 4.13 1.56 -12.14
CA LEU A 148 4.75 1.98 -13.41
C LEU A 148 3.68 2.53 -14.34
N ARG A 149 4.06 3.51 -15.16
CA ARG A 149 3.20 3.91 -16.29
C ARG A 149 3.12 2.74 -17.29
N HIS A 150 1.98 2.55 -17.94
CA HIS A 150 1.72 1.39 -18.81
C HIS A 150 2.77 1.19 -19.92
N ASP A 151 3.33 2.27 -20.45
CA ASP A 151 4.31 2.27 -21.53
C ASP A 151 5.77 2.13 -21.07
N GLU A 152 6.02 2.12 -19.76
CA GLU A 152 7.38 2.17 -19.21
C GLU A 152 7.94 0.81 -18.78
N LEU A 153 7.12 -0.26 -18.76
CA LEU A 153 7.58 -1.59 -18.37
C LEU A 153 8.76 -2.08 -19.24
N ALA A 154 8.65 -1.90 -20.56
CA ALA A 154 9.71 -2.30 -21.49
C ALA A 154 11.01 -1.50 -21.26
N LYS A 155 10.90 -0.21 -20.88
CA LYS A 155 12.07 0.62 -20.56
C LYS A 155 12.73 0.17 -19.26
N LEU A 156 11.93 -0.16 -18.24
CA LEU A 156 12.46 -0.72 -16.99
C LEU A 156 13.21 -2.03 -17.24
N GLN A 157 12.63 -2.95 -18.03
CA GLN A 157 13.29 -4.21 -18.40
C GLN A 157 14.60 -3.98 -19.18
N GLY A 158 14.66 -2.97 -20.04
CA GLY A 158 15.89 -2.59 -20.75
C GLY A 158 16.98 -2.03 -19.83
N LYS A 159 16.60 -1.31 -18.76
CA LYS A 159 17.52 -0.74 -17.77
C LYS A 159 17.95 -1.73 -16.69
N CYS A 160 17.10 -2.71 -16.38
CA CYS A 160 17.32 -3.70 -15.34
C CYS A 160 17.26 -5.11 -15.97
N PRO A 161 18.36 -5.57 -16.58
CA PRO A 161 18.41 -6.88 -17.22
C PRO A 161 18.27 -8.04 -16.22
N GLU A 162 18.52 -7.81 -14.93
CA GLU A 162 18.29 -8.79 -13.86
C GLU A 162 16.80 -8.95 -13.50
N LEU A 163 15.93 -8.03 -13.95
CA LEU A 163 14.49 -8.13 -13.71
C LEU A 163 13.94 -9.39 -14.41
N PRO A 164 13.29 -10.33 -13.67
CA PRO A 164 12.71 -11.50 -14.28
C PRO A 164 11.66 -11.12 -15.34
N GLN A 165 11.46 -12.00 -16.32
CA GLN A 165 10.33 -11.86 -17.24
C GLN A 165 9.02 -11.82 -16.44
N LEU A 166 8.09 -10.96 -16.91
CA LEU A 166 6.78 -10.87 -16.30
C LEU A 166 6.08 -12.23 -16.37
N ALA A 167 5.74 -12.77 -15.20
CA ALA A 167 5.02 -14.03 -15.11
C ALA A 167 3.66 -13.92 -15.82
N PRO A 168 3.17 -15.01 -16.45
CA PRO A 168 1.82 -15.05 -17.00
C PRO A 168 0.79 -14.65 -15.94
N ALA A 169 -0.20 -13.83 -16.29
CA ALA A 169 -1.10 -13.17 -15.33
C ALA A 169 -1.65 -14.11 -14.25
N ASP A 170 -2.30 -15.21 -14.65
CA ASP A 170 -2.89 -16.17 -13.70
C ASP A 170 -1.85 -16.87 -12.82
N ALA A 171 -0.68 -17.19 -13.38
CA ALA A 171 0.39 -17.87 -12.65
C ALA A 171 1.08 -16.92 -11.66
N GLY A 172 1.31 -15.68 -12.07
CA GLY A 172 1.89 -14.63 -11.24
C GLY A 172 1.00 -14.27 -10.06
N VAL A 173 -0.31 -14.08 -10.30
CA VAL A 173 -1.29 -13.80 -9.23
C VAL A 173 -1.33 -14.93 -8.22
N LYS A 174 -1.40 -16.20 -8.66
CA LYS A 174 -1.39 -17.36 -7.76
C LYS A 174 -0.08 -17.48 -6.97
N ALA A 175 1.06 -17.20 -7.60
CA ALA A 175 2.35 -17.23 -6.92
C ALA A 175 2.44 -16.14 -5.84
N TYR A 176 1.99 -14.92 -6.15
CA TYR A 176 1.94 -13.83 -5.19
C TYR A 176 0.96 -14.11 -4.05
N GLU A 177 -0.19 -14.72 -4.35
CA GLU A 177 -1.17 -15.15 -3.35
C GLU A 177 -0.59 -16.21 -2.40
N ALA A 178 0.08 -17.23 -2.93
CA ALA A 178 0.76 -18.21 -2.09
C ALA A 178 1.86 -17.55 -1.23
N TRP A 179 2.61 -16.59 -1.79
CA TRP A 179 3.65 -15.85 -1.09
C TRP A 179 3.10 -15.01 0.08
N ARG A 180 2.04 -14.21 -0.16
CA ARG A 180 1.41 -13.39 0.90
C ARG A 180 0.82 -14.25 2.02
N ILE A 181 0.16 -15.36 1.66
CA ILE A 181 -0.44 -16.29 2.64
C ILE A 181 0.66 -16.93 3.49
N GLY A 182 1.75 -17.40 2.87
CA GLY A 182 2.90 -17.96 3.59
C GLY A 182 3.58 -16.97 4.54
N ASN A 183 3.47 -15.67 4.27
CA ASN A 183 3.96 -14.58 5.13
C ASN A 183 2.90 -14.03 6.10
N GLY A 184 1.68 -14.57 6.11
CA GLY A 184 0.59 -14.11 6.98
C GLY A 184 0.08 -12.71 6.66
N ILE A 185 0.20 -12.28 5.41
CA ILE A 185 -0.18 -10.95 4.96
C ILE A 185 -1.56 -10.99 4.31
N ALA A 186 -2.53 -10.34 4.96
CA ALA A 186 -3.88 -10.17 4.47
C ALA A 186 -3.94 -9.27 3.21
N ASP A 187 -4.85 -9.58 2.29
CA ASP A 187 -5.14 -8.80 1.09
C ASP A 187 -6.47 -8.04 1.24
N GLY A 188 -6.42 -6.87 1.87
CA GLY A 188 -7.55 -5.93 1.96
C GLY A 188 -8.89 -6.60 2.31
N SER A 189 -9.95 -6.24 1.58
CA SER A 189 -11.30 -6.76 1.80
C SER A 189 -11.50 -8.23 1.45
N HIS A 190 -10.56 -8.84 0.71
CA HIS A 190 -10.61 -10.26 0.40
C HIS A 190 -10.45 -11.11 1.68
N ASP A 191 -9.52 -10.70 2.56
CA ASP A 191 -9.24 -11.40 3.81
C ASP A 191 -9.82 -10.68 5.05
N ILE A 192 -10.07 -9.38 4.96
CA ILE A 192 -10.51 -8.54 6.09
C ILE A 192 -11.95 -8.09 5.83
N ALA A 193 -12.91 -8.70 6.54
CA ALA A 193 -14.30 -8.32 6.40
C ALA A 193 -14.53 -6.84 6.79
N VAL A 194 -14.95 -6.05 5.80
CA VAL A 194 -15.26 -4.62 5.88
C VAL A 194 -16.31 -4.35 6.97
N GLU A 195 -16.13 -3.26 7.73
CA GLU A 195 -16.96 -2.84 8.87
C GLU A 195 -17.04 -3.83 10.06
N LYS A 196 -16.41 -5.00 9.95
CA LYS A 196 -16.44 -6.04 10.99
C LYS A 196 -15.17 -6.06 11.83
N TYR A 197 -14.01 -5.99 11.19
CA TYR A 197 -12.70 -6.10 11.84
C TYR A 197 -12.19 -4.74 12.35
N PHE A 198 -11.43 -4.78 13.44
CA PHE A 198 -10.58 -3.67 13.87
C PHE A 198 -9.16 -3.83 13.31
N LEU A 199 -8.44 -2.72 13.16
CA LEU A 199 -7.06 -2.72 12.62
C LEU A 199 -6.10 -3.66 13.35
N LEU A 200 -6.16 -3.69 14.68
CA LEU A 200 -5.28 -4.53 15.50
C LEU A 200 -5.61 -6.02 15.36
N GLU A 201 -6.85 -6.38 15.01
CA GLU A 201 -7.24 -7.76 14.69
C GLU A 201 -6.72 -8.19 13.32
N ALA A 202 -6.44 -7.23 12.43
CA ALA A 202 -5.84 -7.43 11.12
C ALA A 202 -4.33 -7.11 11.09
N ASN A 203 -3.67 -7.08 12.25
CA ASN A 203 -2.22 -6.92 12.40
C ASN A 203 -1.61 -5.59 11.93
N PHE A 204 -2.40 -4.53 11.74
CA PHE A 204 -1.86 -3.23 11.31
C PHE A 204 -0.82 -2.65 12.27
N ASP A 205 -0.89 -2.98 13.56
CA ASP A 205 0.11 -2.58 14.55
C ASP A 205 1.45 -3.30 14.41
N ALA A 206 1.44 -4.52 13.85
CA ALA A 206 2.64 -5.30 13.54
C ALA A 206 3.18 -5.03 12.13
N LEU A 207 2.32 -4.56 11.22
CA LEU A 207 2.62 -4.31 9.81
C LEU A 207 2.80 -2.82 9.48
N SER A 208 3.17 -2.01 10.48
CA SER A 208 3.44 -0.57 10.31
C SER A 208 2.30 0.20 9.64
N GLY A 209 1.04 -0.21 9.84
CA GLY A 209 -0.16 0.35 9.21
C GLY A 209 -0.96 1.33 10.07
N VAL A 210 -0.54 1.54 11.32
CA VAL A 210 -1.17 2.48 12.25
C VAL A 210 -0.12 3.16 13.12
N ASP A 211 -0.26 4.47 13.31
CA ASP A 211 0.56 5.23 14.25
C ASP A 211 -0.25 5.59 15.49
N PHE A 212 0.28 5.28 16.67
CA PHE A 212 -0.33 5.59 17.97
C PHE A 212 0.17 6.91 18.58
N LYS A 213 1.18 7.54 17.98
CA LYS A 213 1.79 8.81 18.39
C LYS A 213 1.32 10.00 17.55
N LYS A 214 0.70 9.75 16.38
CA LYS A 214 0.14 10.81 15.53
C LYS A 214 -1.07 11.51 16.16
N GLY A 215 -1.42 12.65 15.57
CA GLY A 215 -2.62 13.42 15.93
C GLY A 215 -3.95 12.69 15.65
N CYS A 216 -5.07 13.40 15.83
CA CYS A 216 -6.39 12.82 15.65
C CYS A 216 -6.67 12.39 14.20
N TYR A 217 -7.26 11.20 14.04
CA TYR A 217 -7.78 10.73 12.76
C TYR A 217 -9.13 10.00 12.93
N VAL A 218 -9.88 9.86 11.84
CA VAL A 218 -11.20 9.21 11.86
C VAL A 218 -11.10 7.77 12.38
N GLY A 219 -11.87 7.46 13.43
CA GLY A 219 -11.90 6.12 14.03
C GLY A 219 -10.79 5.80 15.03
N GLN A 220 -9.90 6.76 15.34
CA GLN A 220 -8.77 6.58 16.26
C GLN A 220 -9.19 6.14 17.68
N GLU A 221 -10.27 6.70 18.22
CA GLU A 221 -10.62 6.55 19.64
C GLU A 221 -10.71 5.07 20.06
N LEU A 222 -11.41 4.25 19.28
CA LEU A 222 -11.58 2.84 19.63
C LEU A 222 -10.31 2.02 19.36
N VAL A 223 -9.55 2.35 18.32
CA VAL A 223 -8.26 1.73 17.99
C VAL A 223 -7.24 1.96 19.12
N SER A 224 -7.12 3.20 19.60
CA SER A 224 -6.25 3.57 20.73
C SER A 224 -6.69 2.86 22.03
N ARG A 225 -8.00 2.87 22.34
CA ARG A 225 -8.54 2.14 23.51
C ARG A 225 -8.20 0.65 23.48
N MET A 226 -8.27 0.00 22.32
CA MET A 226 -7.92 -1.41 22.18
C MET A 226 -6.43 -1.67 22.45
N LYS A 227 -5.54 -0.79 21.97
CA LYS A 227 -4.09 -0.88 22.21
C LYS A 227 -3.77 -0.78 23.70
N HIS A 228 -4.29 0.25 24.38
CA HIS A 228 -3.98 0.50 25.79
C HIS A 228 -4.57 -0.54 26.74
N ARG A 229 -5.69 -1.17 26.38
CA ARG A 229 -6.32 -2.21 27.20
C ARG A 229 -5.83 -3.63 26.89
N ASN A 230 -4.86 -3.80 25.97
CA ASN A 230 -4.45 -5.10 25.44
C ASN A 230 -5.65 -5.99 25.07
N ALA A 231 -6.67 -5.38 24.43
CA ALA A 231 -7.97 -6.01 24.22
C ALA A 231 -8.04 -6.88 22.95
N VAL A 232 -6.92 -7.08 22.25
CA VAL A 232 -6.86 -7.86 21.01
C VAL A 232 -6.91 -9.34 21.34
N ARG A 233 -8.07 -9.98 21.08
CA ARG A 233 -8.30 -11.40 21.39
C ARG A 233 -8.19 -12.35 20.20
N LYS A 234 -8.15 -11.80 18.98
CA LYS A 234 -8.03 -12.54 17.73
C LYS A 234 -7.16 -11.75 16.76
N ARG A 235 -6.41 -12.47 15.94
CA ARG A 235 -5.56 -11.94 14.87
C ARG A 235 -5.68 -12.81 13.63
N ILE A 236 -5.43 -12.23 12.46
CA ILE A 236 -5.23 -12.99 11.23
C ILE A 236 -3.88 -13.73 11.34
N VAL A 237 -3.87 -15.00 10.96
CA VAL A 237 -2.69 -15.88 10.97
C VAL A 237 -2.68 -16.71 9.67
N PRO A 238 -1.52 -17.17 9.18
CA PRO A 238 -1.41 -18.12 8.07
C PRO A 238 -2.19 -19.42 8.30
#